data_AF-A0A1I5QYL3-F1
#
_entry.id   AF-A0A1I5QYL3-F1
#
_cell.length_a   1.000
_cell.length_b   1.000
_cell.length_c   1.000
_cell.angle_alpha   90.00
_cell.angle_beta   90.00
_cell.angle_gamma   90.00
#
_symmetry.space_group_name_H-M   'P 1'
#
loop_
_entity.id
_entity.type
_entity.pdbx_description
1 polymer ?
#
loop_
_entity_poly.entity_id
_entity_poly.type
_entity_poly.pdbx_seq_one_letter_code
_entity_poly.pdbx_strand_id
1 'polypeptide(L)'
;MKHNLSALAAFALLAAASHAQTTKVEQNACPADAPFLSADAVKKAGVELPVFKRYCYTDKSGSYALLLSEKQDLPFTKETLSSAIQATLFKVGGDNALTRQWSIRDFAGKDDAGINFRSKLSEFADLDGDGLIDPILVYRFFAPSDKDNFDSDDFSGAIKIVTFHQGRKVVIHAITGGLDGDRSTRANADFFALPKPVREHLARKMAGMYKAGQFGFDNSDDFMPKKARAR
;
A
#
# COMPACT_ATOMS: atom_id res chain seq x y z
N MET A 1 50.38 59.73 -12.37
CA MET A 1 49.73 58.47 -12.81
C MET A 1 50.29 57.32 -11.98
N LYS A 2 49.40 56.59 -11.29
CA LYS A 2 49.46 55.17 -10.90
C LYS A 2 50.62 54.68 -10.01
N HIS A 3 50.47 53.79 -9.04
CA HIS A 3 49.42 53.40 -8.08
C HIS A 3 50.17 52.51 -7.06
N ASN A 4 49.86 52.67 -5.78
CA ASN A 4 50.42 51.91 -4.66
C ASN A 4 50.02 50.43 -4.74
N LEU A 5 50.96 49.53 -4.45
CA LEU A 5 50.68 48.14 -4.08
C LEU A 5 50.20 48.09 -2.63
N SER A 6 49.07 47.43 -2.40
CA SER A 6 48.73 46.85 -1.10
C SER A 6 48.05 45.52 -1.35
N ALA A 7 48.68 44.46 -0.87
CA ALA A 7 48.19 43.10 -0.91
C ALA A 7 47.07 42.92 0.11
N LEU A 8 45.96 42.31 -0.30
CA LEU A 8 44.98 41.72 0.61
C LEU A 8 44.83 40.24 0.25
N ALA A 9 45.14 39.38 1.22
CA ALA A 9 44.85 37.96 1.18
C ALA A 9 43.37 37.75 1.56
N ALA A 10 42.62 37.04 0.72
CA ALA A 10 41.25 36.61 1.02
C ALA A 10 41.25 35.10 1.30
N PHE A 11 40.94 34.75 2.55
CA PHE A 11 40.64 33.38 2.97
C PHE A 11 39.24 32.99 2.50
N ALA A 12 39.13 32.00 1.62
CA ALA A 12 37.85 31.43 1.23
C ALA A 12 37.45 30.32 2.22
N LEU A 13 36.42 30.57 3.02
CA LEU A 13 35.74 29.56 3.84
C LEU A 13 34.72 28.81 2.97
N LEU A 14 35.04 27.56 2.63
CA LEU A 14 34.11 26.61 2.03
C LEU A 14 33.21 26.02 3.13
N ALA A 15 31.97 26.50 3.22
CA ALA A 15 30.93 25.85 4.02
C ALA A 15 30.41 24.62 3.26
N ALA A 16 30.75 23.42 3.73
CA ALA A 16 30.14 22.19 3.26
C ALA A 16 28.70 22.11 3.79
N ALA A 17 27.72 22.36 2.92
CA ALA A 17 26.33 22.10 3.21
C ALA A 17 26.07 20.58 3.14
N SER A 18 26.18 19.92 4.29
CA SER A 18 25.71 18.54 4.48
C SER A 18 24.19 18.51 4.22
N HIS A 19 23.79 17.96 3.07
CA HIS A 19 22.39 17.66 2.79
C HIS A 19 21.95 16.50 3.68
N ALA A 20 21.43 16.82 4.87
CA ALA A 20 20.66 15.87 5.65
C ALA A 20 19.40 15.50 4.84
N GLN A 21 19.37 14.29 4.29
CA GLN A 21 18.15 13.71 3.73
C GLN A 21 17.14 13.56 4.86
N THR A 22 16.17 14.46 4.94
CA THR A 22 15.01 14.29 5.81
C THR A 22 14.21 13.09 5.32
N THR A 23 14.33 11.96 6.02
CA THR A 23 13.44 10.82 5.85
C THR A 23 12.03 11.28 6.25
N LYS A 24 11.17 11.48 5.27
CA LYS A 24 9.76 11.80 5.50
C LYS A 24 9.17 10.63 6.30
N VAL A 25 8.80 10.88 7.55
CA VAL A 25 8.14 9.89 8.41
C VAL A 25 6.90 9.40 7.67
N GLU A 26 6.80 8.10 7.46
CA GLU A 26 5.67 7.50 6.78
C GLU A 26 4.41 7.70 7.61
N GLN A 27 3.37 8.22 6.97
CA GLN A 27 2.11 8.54 7.63
C GLN A 27 1.55 7.26 8.30
N ASN A 28 1.08 7.38 9.54
CA ASN A 28 0.50 6.29 10.33
C ASN A 28 1.46 5.13 10.67
N ALA A 29 2.79 5.26 10.51
CA ALA A 29 3.69 4.22 11.02
C ALA A 29 3.52 4.03 12.53
N CYS A 30 3.41 2.77 12.99
CA CYS A 30 3.37 2.49 14.43
C CYS A 30 4.70 2.91 15.11
N PRO A 31 4.67 3.25 16.41
CA PRO A 31 5.88 3.39 17.21
C PRO A 31 6.75 2.13 17.11
N ALA A 32 8.07 2.32 16.99
CA ALA A 32 9.02 1.21 16.77
C ALA A 32 9.07 0.24 17.96
N ASP A 33 8.77 0.73 19.15
CA ASP A 33 8.86 0.06 20.45
C ASP A 33 7.49 -0.35 21.02
N ALA A 34 6.41 -0.34 20.21
CA ALA A 34 5.08 -0.74 20.65
C ALA A 34 5.08 -2.21 21.16
N PRO A 35 4.99 -2.47 22.49
CA PRO A 35 5.24 -3.80 23.05
C PRO A 35 4.16 -4.82 22.65
N PHE A 36 2.93 -4.35 22.41
CA PHE A 36 1.82 -5.15 21.91
C PHE A 36 2.02 -5.65 20.47
N LEU A 37 3.02 -5.12 19.74
CA LEU A 37 3.40 -5.56 18.40
C LEU A 37 4.69 -6.39 18.38
N SER A 38 5.13 -6.90 19.53
CA SER A 38 6.22 -7.88 19.60
C SER A 38 5.89 -9.13 18.77
N ALA A 39 6.92 -9.80 18.24
CA ALA A 39 6.74 -10.98 17.38
C ALA A 39 5.87 -12.06 18.05
N ASP A 40 6.06 -12.30 19.35
CA ASP A 40 5.28 -13.26 20.12
C ASP A 40 3.82 -12.82 20.29
N ALA A 41 3.57 -11.55 20.60
CA ALA A 41 2.20 -11.03 20.75
C ALA A 41 1.44 -11.13 19.42
N VAL A 42 2.09 -10.75 18.33
CA VAL A 42 1.53 -10.78 16.98
C VAL A 42 1.25 -12.22 16.51
N LYS A 43 2.16 -13.16 16.78
CA LYS A 43 1.95 -14.59 16.49
C LYS A 43 0.80 -15.17 17.29
N LYS A 44 0.72 -14.88 18.61
CA LYS A 44 -0.40 -15.29 19.46
C LYS A 44 -1.74 -14.70 19.00
N ALA A 45 -1.70 -13.49 18.43
CA ALA A 45 -2.88 -12.83 17.86
C ALA A 45 -3.30 -13.41 16.48
N GLY A 46 -2.56 -14.39 15.95
CA GLY A 46 -2.89 -15.15 14.73
C GLY A 46 -2.41 -14.51 13.43
N VAL A 47 -1.31 -13.76 13.48
CA VAL A 47 -0.55 -13.40 12.27
C VAL A 47 0.47 -14.49 11.99
N GLU A 48 0.31 -15.18 10.85
CA GLU A 48 1.07 -16.39 10.51
C GLU A 48 2.30 -16.07 9.66
N LEU A 49 2.25 -14.98 8.90
CA LEU A 49 3.31 -14.58 7.97
C LEU A 49 4.23 -13.51 8.59
N PRO A 50 5.51 -13.42 8.16
CA PRO A 50 6.42 -12.37 8.57
C PRO A 50 5.83 -10.97 8.36
N VAL A 51 5.72 -10.19 9.44
CA VAL A 51 5.25 -8.80 9.36
C VAL A 51 6.38 -7.93 8.81
N PHE A 52 6.16 -7.30 7.67
CA PHE A 52 7.11 -6.34 7.10
C PHE A 52 6.67 -4.88 7.34
N LYS A 53 5.38 -4.63 7.60
CA LYS A 53 4.85 -3.27 7.84
C LYS A 53 3.80 -3.22 8.94
N ARG A 54 3.80 -2.11 9.68
CA ARG A 54 2.87 -1.84 10.80
C ARG A 54 2.34 -0.41 10.70
N TYR A 55 1.02 -0.26 10.69
CA TYR A 55 0.34 1.03 10.72
C TYR A 55 -0.53 1.15 11.96
N CYS A 56 -0.52 2.32 12.59
CA CYS A 56 -1.32 2.62 13.77
C CYS A 56 -2.14 3.88 13.50
N TYR A 57 -3.39 3.86 13.94
CA TYR A 57 -4.28 5.00 13.82
C TYR A 57 -5.29 5.01 14.97
N THR A 58 -5.86 6.19 15.21
CA THR A 58 -6.98 6.38 16.13
C THR A 58 -8.08 7.08 15.37
N ASP A 59 -9.30 6.59 15.54
CA ASP A 59 -10.51 7.21 15.02
C ASP A 59 -11.54 7.37 16.16
N LYS A 60 -12.75 7.81 15.83
CA LYS A 60 -13.82 8.02 16.83
C LYS A 60 -14.17 6.78 17.64
N SER A 61 -13.91 5.59 17.10
CA SER A 61 -14.23 4.31 17.73
C SER A 61 -13.07 3.75 18.57
N GLY A 62 -11.85 4.27 18.45
CA GLY A 62 -10.71 3.90 19.31
C GLY A 62 -9.39 3.80 18.54
N SER A 63 -8.43 3.08 19.15
CA SER A 63 -7.09 2.88 18.59
C SER A 63 -6.94 1.54 17.89
N TYR A 64 -6.18 1.54 16.79
CA TYR A 64 -6.03 0.40 15.89
C TYR A 64 -4.58 0.18 15.47
N ALA A 65 -4.27 -1.08 15.18
CA ALA A 65 -3.01 -1.50 14.57
C ALA A 65 -3.29 -2.42 13.38
N LEU A 66 -2.85 -2.02 12.19
CA LEU A 66 -2.87 -2.83 10.97
C LEU A 66 -1.49 -3.39 10.70
N LEU A 67 -1.40 -4.71 10.58
CA LEU A 67 -0.17 -5.42 10.26
C LEU A 67 -0.25 -5.94 8.83
N LEU A 68 0.76 -5.64 8.02
CA LEU A 68 0.94 -6.23 6.70
C LEU A 68 2.08 -7.24 6.75
N SER A 69 1.81 -8.42 6.25
CA SER A 69 2.71 -9.55 6.26
C SER A 69 2.84 -10.18 4.89
N GLU A 70 4.06 -10.60 4.58
CA GLU A 70 4.45 -11.17 3.30
C GLU A 70 5.29 -12.41 3.55
N LYS A 71 5.06 -13.48 2.79
CA LYS A 71 5.76 -14.75 3.01
C LYS A 71 7.22 -14.71 2.53
N GLN A 72 7.53 -13.93 1.50
CA GLN A 72 8.90 -13.71 0.99
C GLN A 72 9.65 -15.03 0.72
N ASP A 73 9.03 -15.92 -0.06
CA ASP A 73 9.48 -17.30 -0.28
C ASP A 73 9.70 -17.70 -1.74
N LEU A 74 9.54 -16.76 -2.68
CA LEU A 74 9.76 -16.97 -4.11
C LEU A 74 10.97 -16.15 -4.59
N PRO A 75 12.19 -16.71 -4.58
CA PRO A 75 13.38 -15.97 -4.96
C PRO A 75 13.43 -15.76 -6.47
N PHE A 76 13.59 -14.51 -6.90
CA PHE A 76 13.94 -14.14 -8.27
C PHE A 76 15.26 -13.37 -8.27
N THR A 77 15.84 -13.17 -9.46
CA THR A 77 17.16 -12.53 -9.60
C THR A 77 17.24 -11.14 -8.95
N LYS A 78 16.15 -10.36 -8.97
CA LYS A 78 16.13 -8.96 -8.49
C LYS A 78 15.54 -8.79 -7.09
N GLU A 79 14.53 -9.58 -6.75
CA GLU A 79 13.83 -9.51 -5.46
C GLU A 79 13.19 -10.85 -5.12
N THR A 80 12.84 -11.01 -3.85
CA THR A 80 12.04 -12.14 -3.39
C THR A 80 10.58 -11.72 -3.39
N LEU A 81 9.75 -12.44 -4.13
CA LEU A 81 8.30 -12.28 -4.08
C LEU A 81 7.69 -13.20 -3.04
N SER A 82 6.40 -13.01 -2.73
CA SER A 82 5.67 -13.93 -1.85
C SER A 82 4.71 -14.82 -2.62
N SER A 83 4.54 -16.06 -2.17
CA SER A 83 3.42 -16.90 -2.59
C SER A 83 2.12 -16.56 -1.85
N ALA A 84 2.22 -15.88 -0.70
CA ALA A 84 1.07 -15.47 0.10
C ALA A 84 1.33 -14.14 0.82
N ILE A 85 0.25 -13.38 1.00
CA ILE A 85 0.21 -12.18 1.83
C ILE A 85 -0.89 -12.29 2.88
N GLN A 86 -0.75 -11.53 3.96
CA GLN A 86 -1.77 -11.38 5.00
C GLN A 86 -1.81 -9.91 5.43
N ALA A 87 -3.02 -9.36 5.62
CA ALA A 87 -3.20 -8.13 6.39
C ALA A 87 -4.20 -8.38 7.51
N THR A 88 -3.91 -7.86 8.70
CA THR A 88 -4.76 -8.07 9.87
C THR A 88 -4.89 -6.78 10.66
N LEU A 89 -6.13 -6.34 10.83
CA LEU A 89 -6.46 -5.18 11.65
C LEU A 89 -6.83 -5.63 13.06
N PHE A 90 -6.23 -4.99 14.04
CA PHE A 90 -6.54 -5.14 15.45
C PHE A 90 -7.05 -3.83 16.02
N LYS A 91 -8.04 -3.92 16.90
CA LYS A 91 -8.35 -2.87 17.87
C LYS A 91 -7.42 -3.07 19.08
N VAL A 92 -6.84 -1.99 19.55
CA VAL A 92 -5.92 -1.98 20.70
C VAL A 92 -6.72 -1.58 21.95
N GLY A 93 -6.82 -2.51 22.91
CA GLY A 93 -7.45 -2.28 24.20
C GLY A 93 -6.60 -1.38 25.11
N GLY A 94 -7.21 -0.84 26.17
CA GLY A 94 -6.50 0.00 27.15
C GLY A 94 -5.43 -0.76 27.95
N ASP A 95 -5.54 -2.08 28.02
CA ASP A 95 -4.55 -3.03 28.55
C ASP A 95 -3.51 -3.47 27.49
N ASN A 96 -3.52 -2.83 26.32
CA ASN A 96 -2.75 -3.20 25.13
C ASN A 96 -3.11 -4.57 24.52
N ALA A 97 -4.26 -5.16 24.89
CA ALA A 97 -4.73 -6.38 24.26
C ALA A 97 -5.13 -6.14 22.79
N LEU A 98 -4.77 -7.06 21.92
CA LEU A 98 -5.12 -7.01 20.50
C LEU A 98 -6.41 -7.80 20.24
N THR A 99 -7.46 -7.10 19.82
CA THR A 99 -8.71 -7.74 19.37
C THR A 99 -8.83 -7.66 17.86
N ARG A 100 -8.77 -8.81 17.18
CA ARG A 100 -8.84 -8.88 15.71
C ARG A 100 -10.19 -8.36 15.22
N GLN A 101 -10.17 -7.37 14.33
CA GLN A 101 -11.35 -6.83 13.68
C GLN A 101 -11.63 -7.59 12.39
N TRP A 102 -10.61 -7.71 11.55
CA TRP A 102 -10.65 -8.49 10.32
C TRP A 102 -9.25 -8.96 9.92
N SER A 103 -9.22 -9.94 9.04
CA SER A 103 -8.01 -10.40 8.37
C SER A 103 -8.31 -10.70 6.92
N ILE A 104 -7.36 -10.39 6.04
CA ILE A 104 -7.35 -10.88 4.67
C ILE A 104 -6.11 -11.72 4.46
N ARG A 105 -6.26 -12.77 3.67
CA ARG A 105 -5.17 -13.58 3.14
C ARG A 105 -5.41 -13.77 1.66
N ASP A 106 -4.37 -13.61 0.87
CA ASP A 106 -4.41 -13.79 -0.58
C ASP A 106 -3.13 -14.51 -1.03
N PHE A 107 -3.21 -15.14 -2.19
CA PHE A 107 -2.18 -16.05 -2.69
C PHE A 107 -1.87 -15.74 -4.14
N ALA A 108 -0.59 -15.88 -4.52
CA ALA A 108 -0.23 -15.93 -5.93
C ALA A 108 -0.93 -17.12 -6.58
N GLY A 109 -1.61 -16.88 -7.71
CA GLY A 109 -2.19 -17.92 -8.53
C GLY A 109 -1.13 -18.72 -9.28
N LYS A 110 -1.56 -19.80 -9.94
CA LYS A 110 -0.67 -20.64 -10.76
C LYS A 110 -0.02 -19.89 -11.93
N ASP A 111 -0.64 -18.79 -12.37
CA ASP A 111 -0.21 -17.99 -13.51
C ASP A 111 0.48 -16.68 -13.06
N ASP A 112 0.69 -16.51 -11.75
CA ASP A 112 1.38 -15.37 -11.16
C ASP A 112 2.80 -15.76 -10.74
N ALA A 113 3.77 -14.87 -10.93
CA ALA A 113 5.13 -15.05 -10.40
C ALA A 113 5.21 -14.84 -8.88
N GLY A 114 4.29 -14.06 -8.32
CA GLY A 114 4.22 -13.77 -6.89
C GLY A 114 3.23 -12.67 -6.56
N ILE A 115 3.12 -12.34 -5.28
CA ILE A 115 2.20 -11.34 -4.74
C ILE A 115 2.86 -10.54 -3.61
N ASN A 116 2.79 -9.21 -3.66
CA ASN A 116 3.30 -8.34 -2.60
C ASN A 116 2.45 -7.07 -2.45
N PHE A 117 2.45 -6.48 -1.25
CA PHE A 117 1.84 -5.19 -0.98
C PHE A 117 2.61 -4.05 -1.63
N ARG A 118 1.85 -3.05 -2.09
CA ARG A 118 2.36 -1.74 -2.46
C ARG A 118 2.08 -0.77 -1.31
N SER A 119 2.76 -0.97 -0.19
CA SER A 119 2.49 -0.29 1.08
C SER A 119 2.51 1.25 0.98
N LYS A 120 3.36 1.83 0.12
CA LYS A 120 3.40 3.28 -0.17
C LYS A 120 2.12 3.82 -0.82
N LEU A 121 1.27 2.95 -1.37
CA LEU A 121 -0.01 3.29 -1.98
C LEU A 121 -1.18 3.02 -1.03
N SER A 122 -0.92 2.40 0.13
CA SER A 122 -1.93 2.25 1.17
C SER A 122 -2.28 3.62 1.77
N GLU A 123 -3.51 3.74 2.22
CA GLU A 123 -4.06 5.01 2.71
C GLU A 123 -4.97 4.76 3.90
N PHE A 124 -5.02 5.72 4.82
CA PHE A 124 -5.85 5.69 6.03
C PHE A 124 -6.59 7.02 6.08
N ALA A 125 -7.87 7.01 5.74
CA ALA A 125 -8.68 8.21 5.66
C ALA A 125 -10.12 7.92 6.06
N ASP A 126 -10.78 8.93 6.61
CA ASP A 126 -12.24 8.97 6.75
C ASP A 126 -12.83 9.37 5.40
N LEU A 127 -13.50 8.43 4.73
CA LEU A 127 -13.88 8.56 3.33
C LEU A 127 -15.24 9.23 3.12
N ASP A 128 -16.07 9.30 4.16
CA ASP A 128 -17.41 9.90 4.11
C ASP A 128 -17.71 10.90 5.25
N GLY A 129 -16.75 11.13 6.14
CA GLY A 129 -16.82 12.13 7.21
C GLY A 129 -17.52 11.65 8.47
N ASP A 130 -17.68 10.33 8.66
CA ASP A 130 -18.37 9.76 9.83
C ASP A 130 -17.48 9.67 11.10
N GLY A 131 -16.19 10.01 10.95
CA GLY A 131 -15.17 9.96 11.99
C GLY A 131 -14.53 8.59 12.16
N LEU A 132 -14.82 7.62 11.30
CA LEU A 132 -14.18 6.31 11.24
C LEU A 132 -13.14 6.28 10.12
N ILE A 133 -11.98 5.69 10.38
CA ILE A 133 -10.93 5.58 9.37
C ILE A 133 -11.12 4.27 8.60
N ASP A 134 -11.13 4.36 7.27
CA ASP A 134 -11.16 3.22 6.34
C ASP A 134 -9.76 2.97 5.77
N PRO A 135 -9.05 1.90 6.16
CA PRO A 135 -7.79 1.53 5.55
C PRO A 135 -8.00 1.04 4.11
N ILE A 136 -7.34 1.69 3.15
CA ILE A 136 -7.26 1.24 1.75
C ILE A 136 -5.91 0.56 1.56
N LEU A 137 -5.93 -0.74 1.25
CA LEU A 137 -4.76 -1.55 1.00
C LEU A 137 -4.59 -1.81 -0.48
N VAL A 138 -3.34 -1.76 -0.95
CA VAL A 138 -3.00 -2.01 -2.35
C VAL A 138 -1.95 -3.12 -2.40
N TYR A 139 -2.17 -4.13 -3.23
CA TYR A 139 -1.20 -5.19 -3.48
C TYR A 139 -1.26 -5.67 -4.93
N ARG A 140 -0.11 -6.15 -5.42
CA ARG A 140 0.12 -6.50 -6.81
C ARG A 140 0.36 -8.01 -6.94
N PHE A 141 -0.16 -8.56 -8.02
CA PHE A 141 0.18 -9.87 -8.58
C PHE A 141 1.13 -9.63 -9.75
N PHE A 142 2.30 -10.25 -9.69
CA PHE A 142 3.35 -10.06 -10.70
C PHE A 142 3.17 -11.07 -11.83
N ALA A 143 3.25 -10.61 -13.07
CA ALA A 143 3.25 -11.50 -14.22
C ALA A 143 4.60 -12.24 -14.32
N PRO A 144 4.62 -13.53 -14.71
CA PRO A 144 5.85 -14.22 -15.03
C PRO A 144 6.50 -13.63 -16.30
N SER A 145 7.82 -13.57 -16.33
CA SER A 145 8.60 -13.20 -17.52
C SER A 145 9.32 -14.42 -18.09
N ASP A 146 10.21 -14.99 -17.27
CA ASP A 146 10.89 -16.25 -17.55
C ASP A 146 11.02 -17.07 -16.26
N LYS A 147 11.79 -18.15 -16.27
CA LYS A 147 11.90 -19.05 -15.11
C LYS A 147 12.50 -18.36 -13.87
N ASP A 148 13.40 -17.41 -14.06
CA ASP A 148 14.19 -16.80 -12.97
C ASP A 148 13.92 -15.28 -12.85
N ASN A 149 12.94 -14.77 -13.61
CA ASN A 149 12.49 -13.39 -13.60
C ASN A 149 10.95 -13.27 -13.69
N PHE A 150 10.45 -12.19 -13.12
CA PHE A 150 9.07 -11.73 -13.28
C PHE A 150 9.06 -10.38 -14.00
N ASP A 151 7.92 -10.00 -14.54
CA ASP A 151 7.76 -8.69 -15.13
C ASP A 151 7.57 -7.62 -14.05
N SER A 152 8.58 -6.77 -13.91
CA SER A 152 8.58 -5.66 -12.96
C SER A 152 7.76 -4.47 -13.43
N ASP A 153 7.38 -4.38 -14.71
CA ASP A 153 6.56 -3.29 -15.23
C ASP A 153 5.19 -3.28 -14.53
N ASP A 154 4.85 -2.19 -13.86
CA ASP A 154 3.57 -2.09 -13.17
C ASP A 154 2.37 -1.98 -14.15
N PHE A 155 2.62 -1.88 -15.46
CA PHE A 155 1.61 -2.08 -16.50
C PHE A 155 1.39 -3.55 -16.87
N SER A 156 1.94 -4.51 -16.11
CA SER A 156 1.67 -5.94 -16.27
C SER A 156 1.26 -6.64 -14.98
N GLY A 157 0.53 -7.74 -15.15
CA GLY A 157 -0.06 -8.51 -14.07
C GLY A 157 -1.38 -7.91 -13.59
N ALA A 158 -1.58 -7.91 -12.29
CA ALA A 158 -2.82 -7.42 -11.70
C ALA A 158 -2.59 -6.69 -10.38
N ILE A 159 -3.56 -5.88 -9.99
CA ILE A 159 -3.57 -5.16 -8.72
C ILE A 159 -4.91 -5.34 -8.04
N LYS A 160 -4.91 -5.53 -6.72
CA LYS A 160 -6.11 -5.46 -5.90
C LYS A 160 -6.03 -4.28 -4.95
N ILE A 161 -7.15 -3.57 -4.86
CA ILE A 161 -7.40 -2.51 -3.89
C ILE A 161 -8.49 -3.02 -2.96
N VAL A 162 -8.19 -3.10 -1.67
CA VAL A 162 -9.10 -3.63 -0.65
C VAL A 162 -9.31 -2.59 0.42
N THR A 163 -10.57 -2.35 0.77
CA THR A 163 -10.94 -1.54 1.94
C THR A 163 -12.05 -2.22 2.72
N PHE A 164 -12.19 -1.87 4.00
CA PHE A 164 -13.30 -2.31 4.84
C PHE A 164 -14.05 -1.08 5.30
N HIS A 165 -15.21 -0.82 4.69
CA HIS A 165 -16.03 0.33 5.04
C HIS A 165 -17.23 -0.14 5.88
N GLN A 166 -17.28 0.31 7.14
CA GLN A 166 -18.28 -0.09 8.13
C GLN A 166 -18.43 -1.63 8.22
N GLY A 167 -17.30 -2.33 8.24
CA GLY A 167 -17.23 -3.80 8.32
C GLY A 167 -17.48 -4.54 7.00
N ARG A 168 -17.89 -3.86 5.92
CA ARG A 168 -18.09 -4.48 4.61
C ARG A 168 -16.78 -4.48 3.82
N LYS A 169 -16.34 -5.67 3.40
CA LYS A 169 -15.13 -5.84 2.59
C LYS A 169 -15.41 -5.43 1.15
N VAL A 170 -14.67 -4.45 0.66
CA VAL A 170 -14.70 -4.00 -0.72
C VAL A 170 -13.42 -4.48 -1.40
N VAL A 171 -13.57 -5.06 -2.59
CA VAL A 171 -12.43 -5.52 -3.39
C VAL A 171 -12.60 -4.99 -4.80
N ILE A 172 -11.62 -4.22 -5.25
CA ILE A 172 -11.42 -3.85 -6.65
C ILE A 172 -10.23 -4.67 -7.15
N HIS A 173 -10.40 -5.35 -8.27
CA HIS A 173 -9.37 -6.11 -8.96
C HIS A 173 -9.20 -5.53 -10.36
N ALA A 174 -7.97 -5.12 -10.69
CA ALA A 174 -7.63 -4.62 -12.00
C ALA A 174 -6.54 -5.48 -12.65
N ILE A 175 -6.78 -5.95 -13.87
CA ILE A 175 -5.72 -6.39 -14.79
C ILE A 175 -5.14 -5.13 -15.42
N THR A 176 -3.83 -5.00 -15.33
CA THR A 176 -3.09 -3.81 -15.78
C THR A 176 -2.52 -4.03 -17.17
N GLY A 177 -2.40 -2.95 -17.95
CA GLY A 177 -1.97 -3.04 -19.34
C GLY A 177 -1.64 -1.70 -19.96
N GLY A 178 -0.77 -1.70 -20.97
CA GLY A 178 -0.43 -0.51 -21.74
C GLY A 178 -1.53 -0.08 -22.72
N LEU A 179 -2.31 -1.02 -23.26
CA LEU A 179 -3.38 -0.75 -24.21
C LEU A 179 -4.77 -0.90 -23.58
N ASP A 180 -5.77 -0.21 -24.12
CA ASP A 180 -7.12 -0.22 -23.56
C ASP A 180 -7.75 -1.63 -23.56
N GLY A 181 -7.42 -2.46 -24.56
CA GLY A 181 -7.90 -3.85 -24.66
C GLY A 181 -7.30 -4.81 -23.63
N ASP A 182 -6.16 -4.45 -23.03
CA ASP A 182 -5.44 -5.29 -22.05
C ASP A 182 -5.95 -5.08 -20.62
N ARG A 183 -6.67 -3.98 -20.39
CA ARG A 183 -7.07 -3.54 -19.06
C ARG A 183 -8.47 -4.01 -18.71
N SER A 184 -8.67 -4.39 -17.45
CA SER A 184 -9.99 -4.72 -16.94
C SER A 184 -10.06 -4.42 -15.46
N THR A 185 -10.94 -3.50 -15.07
CA THR A 185 -11.15 -3.16 -13.66
C THR A 185 -12.54 -3.62 -13.21
N ARG A 186 -12.59 -4.44 -12.17
CA ARG A 186 -13.81 -5.07 -11.64
C ARG A 186 -13.89 -4.95 -10.13
N ALA A 187 -15.10 -4.82 -9.59
CA ALA A 187 -15.31 -4.80 -8.15
C ALA A 187 -16.39 -5.78 -7.68
N ASN A 188 -16.32 -6.20 -6.41
CA ASN A 188 -17.36 -7.00 -5.79
C ASN A 188 -18.66 -6.20 -5.58
N ALA A 189 -19.75 -6.89 -5.22
CA ALA A 189 -21.06 -6.25 -5.06
C ALA A 189 -21.06 -5.13 -4.00
N ASP A 190 -20.27 -5.29 -2.93
CA ASP A 190 -20.20 -4.33 -1.83
C ASP A 190 -19.70 -2.95 -2.28
N PHE A 191 -18.81 -2.89 -3.28
CA PHE A 191 -18.40 -1.61 -3.88
C PHE A 191 -19.60 -0.78 -4.34
N PHE A 192 -20.57 -1.40 -5.02
CA PHE A 192 -21.73 -0.71 -5.57
C PHE A 192 -22.76 -0.32 -4.50
N ALA A 193 -22.65 -0.90 -3.30
CA ALA A 193 -23.45 -0.57 -2.14
C ALA A 193 -22.81 0.51 -1.23
N LEU A 194 -21.65 1.04 -1.62
CA LEU A 194 -20.98 2.12 -0.90
C LEU A 194 -21.65 3.48 -1.17
N PRO A 195 -21.59 4.41 -0.19
CA PRO A 195 -21.91 5.80 -0.42
C PRO A 195 -21.12 6.37 -1.61
N LYS A 196 -21.75 7.29 -2.35
CA LYS A 196 -21.14 7.92 -3.53
C LYS A 196 -19.75 8.53 -3.23
N PRO A 197 -19.53 9.28 -2.13
CA PRO A 197 -18.21 9.85 -1.83
C PRO A 197 -17.09 8.79 -1.73
N VAL A 198 -17.38 7.65 -1.10
CA VAL A 198 -16.43 6.54 -0.94
C VAL A 198 -16.08 5.91 -2.29
N ARG A 199 -17.09 5.66 -3.15
CA ARG A 199 -16.85 5.14 -4.51
C ARG A 199 -16.00 6.09 -5.33
N GLU A 200 -16.32 7.37 -5.30
CA GLU A 200 -15.55 8.40 -6.03
C GLU A 200 -14.13 8.53 -5.51
N HIS A 201 -13.91 8.36 -4.19
CA HIS A 201 -12.56 8.35 -3.62
C HIS A 201 -11.71 7.20 -4.17
N LEU A 202 -12.26 5.99 -4.20
CA LEU A 202 -11.59 4.82 -4.77
C LEU A 202 -11.29 5.00 -6.27
N ALA A 203 -12.21 5.63 -7.03
CA ALA A 203 -11.97 6.05 -8.42
C ALA A 203 -10.76 6.98 -8.54
N ARG A 204 -10.77 8.07 -7.75
CA ARG A 204 -9.74 9.09 -7.78
C ARG A 204 -8.39 8.51 -7.42
N LYS A 205 -8.35 7.54 -6.50
CA LYS A 205 -7.13 6.80 -6.17
C LYS A 205 -6.57 6.06 -7.38
N MET A 206 -7.40 5.32 -8.12
CA MET A 206 -6.98 4.65 -9.36
C MET A 206 -6.54 5.65 -10.44
N ALA A 207 -7.31 6.73 -10.62
CA ALA A 207 -6.94 7.81 -11.54
C ALA A 207 -5.61 8.47 -11.18
N GLY A 208 -5.32 8.64 -9.89
CA GLY A 208 -4.06 9.18 -9.37
C GLY A 208 -2.88 8.26 -9.68
N MET A 209 -3.03 6.96 -9.40
CA MET A 209 -2.01 5.96 -9.74
C MET A 209 -1.76 5.88 -11.26
N TYR A 210 -2.81 5.96 -12.08
CA TYR A 210 -2.70 6.00 -13.54
C TYR A 210 -1.92 7.24 -14.02
N LYS A 211 -2.31 8.44 -13.56
CA LYS A 211 -1.66 9.70 -13.94
C LYS A 211 -0.21 9.78 -13.49
N ALA A 212 0.13 9.11 -12.39
CA ALA A 212 1.49 9.00 -11.89
C ALA A 212 2.36 7.99 -12.68
N GLY A 213 1.79 7.32 -13.70
CA GLY A 213 2.49 6.28 -14.46
C GLY A 213 2.77 5.03 -13.64
N GLN A 214 1.98 4.77 -12.58
CA GLN A 214 2.22 3.64 -11.69
C GLN A 214 1.46 2.38 -12.10
N PHE A 215 0.26 2.47 -12.68
CA PHE A 215 -0.49 1.28 -13.10
C PHE A 215 -1.46 1.62 -14.23
N GLY A 216 -1.63 0.71 -15.18
CA GLY A 216 -2.67 0.81 -16.20
C GLY A 216 -4.03 0.37 -15.64
N PHE A 217 -5.04 1.23 -15.65
CA PHE A 217 -6.42 0.89 -15.25
C PHE A 217 -7.39 1.02 -16.42
N ASP A 218 -8.50 0.27 -16.40
CA ASP A 218 -9.63 0.50 -17.30
C ASP A 218 -10.24 1.88 -16.94
N ASN A 219 -10.05 2.84 -17.83
CA ASN A 219 -10.50 4.22 -17.69
C ASN A 219 -11.72 4.54 -18.59
N SER A 220 -12.36 3.52 -19.17
CA SER A 220 -13.51 3.69 -20.08
C SER A 220 -14.77 4.26 -19.41
N ASP A 221 -14.83 4.22 -18.07
CA ASP A 221 -15.94 4.70 -17.25
C ASP A 221 -15.42 5.56 -16.09
N ASP A 222 -14.51 6.50 -16.38
CA ASP A 222 -13.89 7.39 -15.38
C ASP A 222 -13.27 6.62 -14.18
N PHE A 223 -12.61 5.50 -14.49
CA PHE A 223 -12.00 4.58 -13.51
C PHE A 223 -13.03 3.88 -12.59
N MET A 224 -14.33 3.98 -12.84
CA MET A 224 -15.32 3.17 -12.15
C MET A 224 -15.16 1.69 -12.50
N PRO A 225 -15.04 0.80 -11.49
CA PRO A 225 -14.98 -0.62 -11.75
C PRO A 225 -16.33 -1.12 -12.25
N LYS A 226 -16.30 -2.05 -13.21
CA LYS A 226 -17.50 -2.79 -13.61
C LYS A 226 -17.80 -3.90 -12.60
N LYS A 227 -19.06 -4.32 -12.47
CA LYS A 227 -19.41 -5.39 -11.53
C LYS A 227 -18.70 -6.70 -11.91
N ALA A 228 -18.06 -7.34 -10.94
CA ALA A 228 -17.52 -8.67 -11.15
C ALA A 228 -18.67 -9.63 -11.52
N ARG A 229 -18.47 -10.45 -12.56
CA ARG A 229 -19.44 -11.49 -12.91
C ARG A 229 -19.50 -12.50 -11.75
N ALA A 230 -20.70 -12.93 -11.37
CA ALA A 230 -20.84 -14.06 -10.45
C ALA A 230 -20.10 -15.25 -11.07
N ARG A 231 -19.23 -15.88 -10.27
CA ARG A 231 -18.60 -17.15 -10.64
C ARG A 231 -19.59 -18.28 -10.39
#